data_AF-A0AAN6LNK9-F1
#
_entry.id   AF-A0AAN6LNK9-F1
#
_cell.length_a   1.000
_cell.length_b   1.000
_cell.length_c   1.000
_cell.angle_alpha   90.00
_cell.angle_beta   90.00
_cell.angle_gamma   90.00
#
_symmetry.space_group_name_H-M   'P 1'
#
loop_
_entity.id
_entity.type
_entity.pdbx_description
1 polymer ?
#
loop_
_entity_poly.entity_id
_entity_poly.type
_entity_poly.pdbx_seq_one_letter_code
_entity_poly.pdbx_strand_id
1 'polypeptide(L)'
;MLDWQGDHGFEPNVAARVTNSLPPYLIGSESLAPVPFSATNLASIDHFKQISSQIGCFAQDSLVHIDQNPGESSAMNSDYPGVSSKAGQPTTSVQEFDTVAFADISTRHLAQFARKHMAAGIVPTVDMFRRGSRRVLYGDEDDAGNTTVADNADWLDFFRKYSGFER
;
A
#
# COMPACT_ATOMS: atom_id res chain seq x y z
N MET A 1 15.92 -13.61 -5.03
CA MET A 1 14.61 -13.92 -4.41
C MET A 1 13.44 -13.32 -5.18
N LEU A 2 13.66 -12.52 -6.22
CA LEU A 2 12.57 -11.97 -7.04
C LEU A 2 11.73 -13.06 -7.74
N ASP A 3 12.38 -14.18 -8.09
CA ASP A 3 11.73 -15.32 -8.77
C ASP A 3 11.17 -16.37 -7.79
N TRP A 4 11.08 -16.07 -6.48
CA TRP A 4 10.50 -17.01 -5.52
C TRP A 4 9.00 -17.15 -5.78
N GLN A 5 8.51 -18.39 -5.86
CA GLN A 5 7.10 -18.71 -5.99
C GLN A 5 6.54 -19.45 -4.76
N GLY A 6 5.31 -19.12 -4.37
CA GLY A 6 4.59 -19.80 -3.28
C GLY A 6 4.87 -19.29 -1.85
N ASP A 7 4.32 -20.06 -0.90
CA ASP A 7 4.35 -19.82 0.56
C ASP A 7 5.65 -20.34 1.21
N HIS A 8 5.82 -20.13 2.52
CA HIS A 8 6.80 -20.81 3.37
C HIS A 8 6.72 -22.35 3.34
N GLY A 9 5.56 -22.92 2.99
CA GLY A 9 5.32 -24.37 2.96
C GLY A 9 5.07 -24.96 4.35
N PHE A 10 4.64 -24.15 5.31
CA PHE A 10 4.33 -24.63 6.66
C PHE A 10 3.04 -25.45 6.69
N GLU A 11 2.96 -26.41 7.62
CA GLU A 11 1.70 -27.08 7.92
C GLU A 11 0.66 -26.07 8.45
N PRO A 12 -0.66 -26.27 8.22
CA PRO A 12 -1.67 -25.27 8.54
C PRO A 12 -1.67 -24.82 10.02
N ASN A 13 -1.38 -25.74 10.95
CA ASN A 13 -1.28 -25.45 12.38
C ASN A 13 -0.06 -24.58 12.74
N VAL A 14 1.02 -24.66 11.96
CA VAL A 14 2.21 -23.82 12.12
C VAL A 14 1.98 -22.48 11.45
N ALA A 15 1.47 -22.47 10.21
CA ALA A 15 1.16 -21.26 9.46
C ALA A 15 0.20 -20.34 10.24
N ALA A 16 -0.84 -20.90 10.87
CA ALA A 16 -1.81 -20.15 11.68
C ALA A 16 -1.20 -19.47 12.93
N ARG A 17 0.04 -19.84 13.31
CA ARG A 17 0.76 -19.25 14.45
C ARG A 17 1.81 -18.23 14.02
N VAL A 18 2.06 -18.08 12.71
CA VAL A 18 3.01 -17.10 12.18
C VAL A 18 2.33 -15.74 12.19
N THR A 19 2.98 -14.78 12.83
CA THR A 19 2.54 -13.39 12.94
C THR A 19 3.61 -12.50 12.34
N ASN A 20 3.24 -11.35 11.77
CA ASN A 20 4.21 -10.37 11.27
C ASN A 20 5.19 -10.98 10.24
N SER A 21 4.66 -11.71 9.26
CA SER A 21 5.46 -12.32 8.18
C SER A 21 4.99 -11.89 6.81
N LEU A 22 5.92 -11.56 5.93
CA LEU A 22 5.62 -11.40 4.52
C LEU A 22 5.70 -12.77 3.81
N PRO A 23 4.71 -13.15 2.97
CA PRO A 23 4.82 -14.35 2.14
C PRO A 23 6.10 -14.36 1.31
N PRO A 24 6.80 -15.51 1.17
CA PRO A 24 8.11 -15.54 0.51
C PRO A 24 8.14 -15.00 -0.91
N TYR A 25 7.08 -15.26 -1.70
CA TYR A 25 6.96 -14.75 -3.06
C TYR A 25 6.92 -13.22 -3.16
N LEU A 26 6.64 -12.52 -2.05
CA LEU A 26 6.65 -11.05 -1.98
C LEU A 26 7.95 -10.45 -1.45
N ILE A 27 8.82 -11.25 -0.81
CA ILE A 27 10.07 -10.74 -0.20
C ILE A 27 10.94 -10.05 -1.25
N GLY A 28 11.05 -10.63 -2.44
CA GLY A 28 11.82 -10.05 -3.53
C GLY A 28 11.31 -8.66 -3.92
N SER A 29 10.01 -8.53 -4.24
CA SER A 29 9.41 -7.26 -4.66
C SER A 29 9.42 -6.22 -3.53
N GLU A 30 9.10 -6.62 -2.30
CA GLU A 30 9.04 -5.71 -1.15
C GLU A 30 10.43 -5.19 -0.77
N SER A 31 11.48 -5.98 -0.99
CA SER A 31 12.86 -5.53 -0.73
C SER A 31 13.29 -4.33 -1.59
N LEU A 32 12.57 -4.06 -2.68
CA LEU A 32 12.80 -2.92 -3.57
C LEU A 32 11.99 -1.68 -3.18
N ALA A 33 11.08 -1.78 -2.21
CA ALA A 33 10.31 -0.65 -1.73
C ALA A 33 11.22 0.35 -0.97
N PRO A 34 10.84 1.65 -0.88
CA PRO A 34 11.65 2.67 -0.21
C PRO A 34 11.98 2.34 1.25
N VAL A 35 11.02 1.72 1.93
CA VAL A 35 11.20 1.19 3.29
C VAL A 35 10.74 -0.28 3.26
N PRO A 36 11.69 -1.23 3.13
CA PRO A 36 11.37 -2.64 3.10
C PRO A 36 10.70 -3.11 4.38
N PHE A 37 9.87 -4.14 4.25
CA PHE A 37 9.28 -4.83 5.38
C PHE A 37 10.35 -5.30 6.38
N SER A 38 10.07 -5.10 7.67
CA SER A 38 10.85 -5.68 8.75
C SER A 38 9.96 -6.03 9.92
N ALA A 39 10.01 -7.29 10.37
CA ALA A 39 9.27 -7.74 11.54
C ALA A 39 9.75 -7.08 12.85
N THR A 40 10.94 -6.49 12.86
CA THR A 40 11.58 -5.97 14.09
C THR A 40 11.93 -4.49 14.04
N ASN A 41 11.96 -3.86 12.86
CA ASN A 41 12.33 -2.45 12.72
C ASN A 41 11.11 -1.53 12.76
N LEU A 42 11.06 -0.67 13.78
CA LEU A 42 10.02 0.34 13.98
C LEU A 42 9.89 1.32 12.81
N ALA A 43 10.96 1.60 12.06
CA ALA A 43 10.91 2.48 10.89
C ALA A 43 9.94 1.95 9.81
N SER A 44 9.89 0.63 9.63
CA SER A 44 8.95 0.00 8.68
C SER A 44 7.50 0.15 9.15
N ILE A 45 7.27 0.02 10.45
CA ILE A 45 5.94 0.17 11.08
C ILE A 45 5.48 1.63 11.00
N ASP A 46 6.36 2.59 11.25
CA ASP A 46 6.01 4.01 11.20
C ASP A 46 5.77 4.48 9.77
N HIS A 47 6.56 4.00 8.80
CA HIS A 47 6.31 4.22 7.38
C HIS A 47 4.94 3.68 6.95
N PHE A 48 4.59 2.48 7.40
CA PHE A 48 3.26 1.91 7.18
C PHE A 48 2.15 2.82 7.73
N LYS A 49 2.30 3.33 8.96
CA LYS A 49 1.32 4.24 9.58
C LYS A 49 1.18 5.53 8.78
N GLN A 50 2.31 6.08 8.32
CA GLN A 50 2.33 7.30 7.52
C GLN A 50 1.55 7.11 6.21
N ILE A 51 1.86 6.08 5.41
CA ILE A 51 1.17 5.82 4.14
C ILE A 51 -0.31 5.51 4.37
N SER A 52 -0.63 4.70 5.40
CA SER A 52 -2.01 4.37 5.74
C SER A 52 -2.84 5.61 6.08
N SER A 53 -2.26 6.57 6.81
CA SER A 53 -2.88 7.85 7.12
C SER A 53 -3.11 8.69 5.86
N GLN A 54 -2.11 8.75 4.97
CA GLN A 54 -2.19 9.48 3.70
C GLN A 54 -3.33 8.97 2.82
N ILE A 55 -3.50 7.65 2.67
CA ILE A 55 -4.59 7.06 1.87
C ILE A 55 -5.97 7.49 2.40
N GLY A 56 -6.14 7.57 3.72
CA GLY A 56 -7.38 8.05 4.33
C GLY A 56 -7.71 9.49 3.92
N CYS A 57 -6.68 10.33 3.77
CA CYS A 57 -6.82 11.72 3.33
C CYS A 57 -7.06 11.83 1.81
N PHE A 58 -6.27 11.13 0.98
CA PHE A 58 -6.43 11.11 -0.48
C PHE A 58 -7.81 10.62 -0.93
N ALA A 59 -8.46 9.78 -0.11
CA ALA A 59 -9.82 9.34 -0.39
C ALA A 59 -10.84 10.50 -0.47
N GLN A 60 -10.56 11.66 0.12
CA GLN A 60 -11.42 12.86 0.08
C GLN A 60 -11.11 13.81 -1.08
N ASP A 61 -9.92 13.74 -1.69
CA ASP A 61 -9.42 14.81 -2.57
C ASP A 61 -9.69 14.57 -4.08
N SER A 62 -9.98 13.33 -4.51
CA SER A 62 -10.13 12.98 -5.95
C SER A 62 -11.46 13.39 -6.61
N LEU A 63 -12.15 14.44 -6.16
CA LEU A 63 -13.34 14.99 -6.82
C LEU A 63 -13.09 16.32 -7.56
N VAL A 64 -11.87 16.87 -7.52
CA VAL A 64 -11.56 18.17 -8.14
C VAL A 64 -10.19 18.16 -8.82
N HIS A 65 -10.10 17.67 -10.05
CA HIS A 65 -9.09 18.16 -11.00
C HIS A 65 -9.50 17.83 -12.44
N ILE A 66 -10.49 18.58 -12.96
CA ILE A 66 -10.60 18.85 -14.40
C ILE A 66 -10.10 20.28 -14.59
N ASP A 67 -8.88 20.35 -15.14
CA ASP A 67 -8.33 21.38 -16.02
C ASP A 67 -8.31 22.86 -15.55
N GLN A 68 -7.12 23.35 -15.19
CA GLN A 68 -6.55 24.64 -15.67
C GLN A 68 -5.10 24.90 -15.17
N ASN A 69 -4.17 24.80 -16.12
CA ASN A 69 -2.94 25.59 -16.41
C ASN A 69 -2.03 26.19 -15.28
N PRO A 70 -0.68 26.23 -15.49
CA PRO A 70 0.31 26.55 -14.48
C PRO A 70 0.62 28.05 -14.42
N GLY A 71 0.75 28.56 -13.20
CA GLY A 71 1.22 29.92 -12.96
C GLY A 71 1.49 30.12 -11.48
N GLU A 72 2.77 30.39 -11.20
CA GLU A 72 3.24 31.19 -10.07
C GLU A 72 3.67 30.44 -8.80
N SER A 73 4.98 30.53 -8.61
CA SER A 73 5.81 29.96 -7.57
C SER A 73 5.68 30.66 -6.22
N SER A 74 6.02 29.88 -5.19
CA SER A 74 6.77 30.28 -3.99
C SER A 74 5.95 30.68 -2.77
N ALA A 75 5.87 29.79 -1.78
CA ALA A 75 6.78 29.79 -0.64
C ALA A 75 6.24 28.86 0.46
N MET A 76 7.07 27.97 0.99
CA MET A 76 7.47 28.04 2.41
C MET A 76 8.32 26.84 2.82
N ASN A 77 9.45 27.17 3.43
CA ASN A 77 10.31 26.28 4.19
C ASN A 77 9.51 25.46 5.20
N SER A 78 9.86 24.18 5.37
CA SER A 78 9.54 23.44 6.59
C SER A 78 10.84 23.03 7.27
N ASP A 79 11.35 23.95 8.09
CA ASP A 79 12.18 23.61 9.25
C ASP A 79 11.44 22.57 10.10
N TYR A 80 12.14 21.49 10.45
CA TYR A 80 11.67 20.56 11.46
C TYR A 80 11.77 21.19 12.85
N PRO A 81 10.74 21.04 13.69
CA PRO A 81 11.01 20.73 15.08
C PRO A 81 10.18 19.52 15.55
N GLY A 82 10.87 18.57 16.19
CA GLY A 82 10.21 17.51 16.95
C GLY A 82 9.47 18.09 18.15
N VAL A 83 8.30 17.54 18.46
CA VAL A 83 7.70 17.63 19.79
C VAL A 83 6.93 16.34 20.10
N SER A 84 7.29 15.80 21.25
CA SER A 84 6.64 14.70 21.97
C SER A 84 5.31 15.15 22.54
N SER A 85 4.27 14.30 22.48
CA SER A 85 3.18 14.31 23.47
C SER A 85 2.47 12.95 23.54
N LYS A 86 2.17 12.55 24.77
CA LYS A 86 1.69 11.24 25.24
C LYS A 86 0.16 11.21 25.44
N ALA A 87 -0.38 9.98 25.35
CA ALA A 87 -1.46 9.35 26.13
C ALA A 87 -2.94 9.55 25.77
N GLY A 88 -3.64 8.40 25.60
CA GLY A 88 -5.09 8.23 25.82
C GLY A 88 -5.82 7.32 24.81
N GLN A 89 -5.94 6.01 25.09
CA GLN A 89 -6.78 5.05 24.32
C GLN A 89 -8.29 5.28 24.52
N PRO A 90 -9.13 4.76 23.61
CA PRO A 90 -9.95 3.61 24.02
C PRO A 90 -9.98 2.45 22.99
N THR A 91 -10.19 1.27 23.56
CA THR A 91 -10.29 -0.07 22.98
C THR A 91 -11.42 -0.25 21.95
N THR A 92 -11.11 -0.89 20.81
CA THR A 92 -12.13 -1.54 19.95
C THR A 92 -11.62 -2.90 19.46
N SER A 93 -12.17 -3.96 20.06
CA SER A 93 -12.51 -5.29 19.50
C SER A 93 -11.88 -5.73 18.16
N VAL A 94 -10.93 -6.67 18.24
CA VAL A 94 -10.69 -7.85 17.37
C VAL A 94 -10.86 -7.66 15.84
N GLN A 95 -9.78 -7.21 15.20
CA GLN A 95 -9.15 -7.88 14.04
C GLN A 95 -7.82 -7.16 13.79
N GLU A 96 -6.82 -7.47 14.62
CA GLU A 96 -5.42 -7.16 14.32
C GLU A 96 -5.06 -7.97 13.08
N PHE A 97 -5.03 -7.33 11.91
CA PHE A 97 -4.49 -7.96 10.72
C PHE A 97 -2.99 -8.10 10.94
N ASP A 98 -2.56 -9.33 11.17
CA ASP A 98 -1.22 -9.74 11.56
C ASP A 98 -0.21 -9.68 10.40
N THR A 99 -0.23 -8.58 9.63
CA THR A 99 0.83 -8.16 8.72
C THR A 99 0.72 -6.65 8.51
N VAL A 100 1.82 -5.93 8.77
CA VAL A 100 1.95 -4.47 8.62
C VAL A 100 2.79 -4.19 7.37
N ALA A 101 2.64 -5.02 6.32
CA ALA A 101 3.45 -4.93 5.12
C ALA A 101 2.84 -3.92 4.12
N PHE A 102 3.66 -3.42 3.19
CA PHE A 102 3.15 -2.54 2.14
C PHE A 102 2.14 -3.26 1.23
N ALA A 103 2.23 -4.58 1.09
CA ALA A 103 1.24 -5.42 0.44
C ALA A 103 -0.19 -5.21 1.00
N ASP A 104 -0.34 -5.05 2.31
CA ASP A 104 -1.65 -4.87 2.95
C ASP A 104 -2.23 -3.48 2.69
N ILE A 105 -1.37 -2.46 2.74
CA ILE A 105 -1.71 -1.09 2.37
C ILE A 105 -2.20 -1.05 0.93
N SER A 106 -1.41 -1.64 0.02
CA SER A 106 -1.73 -1.73 -1.41
C SER A 106 -3.07 -2.42 -1.62
N THR A 107 -3.29 -3.57 -0.96
CA THR A 107 -4.57 -4.29 -1.06
C THR A 107 -5.76 -3.40 -0.68
N ARG A 108 -5.68 -2.72 0.47
CA ARG A 108 -6.77 -1.85 0.96
C ARG A 108 -7.00 -0.66 0.03
N HIS A 109 -5.92 0.01 -0.39
CA HIS A 109 -5.99 1.18 -1.25
C HIS A 109 -6.55 0.82 -2.64
N LEU A 110 -6.00 -0.21 -3.28
CA LEU A 110 -6.42 -0.63 -4.62
C LEU A 110 -7.87 -1.14 -4.61
N ALA A 111 -8.33 -1.77 -3.54
CA ALA A 111 -9.73 -2.15 -3.40
C ALA A 111 -10.65 -0.91 -3.31
N GLN A 112 -10.26 0.13 -2.57
CA GLN A 112 -11.00 1.40 -2.53
C GLN A 112 -11.01 2.10 -3.89
N PHE A 113 -9.84 2.17 -4.54
CA PHE A 113 -9.66 2.73 -5.87
C PHE A 113 -10.56 2.04 -6.89
N ALA A 114 -10.58 0.70 -6.88
CA ALA A 114 -11.41 -0.09 -7.78
C ALA A 114 -12.89 0.19 -7.60
N ARG A 115 -13.37 0.20 -6.35
CA ARG A 115 -14.78 0.51 -6.04
C ARG A 115 -15.18 1.89 -6.54
N LYS A 116 -14.33 2.90 -6.37
CA LYS A 116 -14.58 4.26 -6.87
C LYS A 116 -14.69 4.30 -8.40
N HIS A 117 -13.76 3.65 -9.10
CA HIS A 117 -13.78 3.60 -10.55
C HIS A 117 -14.99 2.83 -11.09
N MET A 118 -15.32 1.69 -10.48
CA MET A 118 -16.50 0.91 -10.86
C MET A 118 -17.81 1.68 -10.62
N ALA A 119 -17.90 2.46 -9.53
CA ALA A 119 -19.04 3.34 -9.28
C ALA A 119 -19.18 4.44 -10.35
N ALA A 120 -18.06 4.88 -10.95
CA ALA A 120 -18.04 5.78 -12.09
C ALA A 120 -18.24 5.07 -13.45
N GLY A 121 -18.51 3.76 -13.45
CA GLY A 121 -18.70 2.97 -14.68
C GLY A 121 -17.39 2.53 -15.37
N ILE A 122 -16.23 2.77 -14.75
CA ILE A 122 -14.91 2.41 -15.29
C ILE A 122 -14.44 1.10 -14.66
N VAL A 123 -14.11 0.11 -15.48
CA VAL A 123 -13.50 -1.13 -15.00
C VAL A 123 -11.99 -0.92 -14.82
N PRO A 124 -11.44 -1.03 -13.60
CA PRO A 124 -10.01 -0.83 -13.37
C PRO A 124 -9.17 -1.85 -14.15
N THR A 125 -8.18 -1.37 -14.90
CA THR A 125 -7.21 -2.22 -15.60
C THR A 125 -5.99 -2.53 -14.72
N VAL A 126 -5.20 -3.51 -15.12
CA VAL A 126 -3.91 -3.85 -14.49
C VAL A 126 -3.01 -2.62 -14.35
N ASP A 127 -2.90 -1.80 -15.39
CA ASP A 127 -2.04 -0.61 -15.36
C ASP A 127 -2.59 0.47 -14.41
N MET A 128 -3.91 0.56 -14.24
CA MET A 128 -4.49 1.47 -13.25
C MET A 128 -4.15 1.05 -11.83
N PHE A 129 -4.09 -0.26 -11.56
CA PHE A 129 -3.65 -0.77 -10.26
C PHE A 129 -2.17 -0.50 -9.99
N ARG A 130 -1.29 -0.70 -10.99
CA ARG A 130 0.13 -0.37 -10.87
C ARG A 130 0.36 1.11 -10.61
N ARG A 131 -0.27 1.98 -11.40
CA ARG A 131 -0.20 3.44 -11.22
C ARG A 131 -0.72 3.87 -9.85
N GLY A 132 -1.88 3.36 -9.43
CA GLY A 132 -2.45 3.66 -8.11
C GLY A 132 -1.52 3.23 -6.96
N SER A 133 -0.85 2.08 -7.10
CA SER A 133 0.16 1.61 -6.13
C SER A 133 1.36 2.55 -6.05
N ARG A 134 1.93 2.95 -7.20
CA ARG A 134 3.09 3.88 -7.26
C ARG A 134 2.75 5.25 -6.70
N ARG A 135 1.57 5.78 -7.05
CA ARG A 135 1.08 7.07 -6.55
C ARG A 135 1.05 7.13 -5.02
N VAL A 136 0.64 6.05 -4.37
CA VAL A 136 0.56 5.99 -2.91
C VAL A 136 1.93 5.82 -2.27
N LEU A 137 2.80 4.99 -2.86
CA LEU A 137 4.11 4.71 -2.25
C LEU A 137 5.14 5.81 -2.50
N TYR A 138 5.11 6.42 -3.68
CA TYR A 138 6.14 7.36 -4.13
C TYR A 138 5.61 8.78 -4.36
N GLY A 139 4.30 9.00 -4.37
CA GLY A 139 3.69 10.29 -4.74
C GLY A 139 3.68 10.56 -6.25
N ASP A 140 4.22 9.65 -7.06
CA ASP A 140 4.30 9.73 -8.52
C ASP A 140 3.78 8.42 -9.14
N GLU A 141 2.97 8.53 -10.20
CA GLU A 141 2.36 7.40 -10.91
C GLU A 141 3.10 6.99 -12.19
N ASP A 142 3.94 7.86 -12.75
CA ASP A 142 4.50 7.72 -14.11
C ASP A 142 5.99 7.36 -14.13
N ASP A 143 6.69 7.44 -13.00
CA ASP A 143 8.10 7.02 -12.92
C ASP A 143 8.23 5.49 -13.06
N ALA A 144 8.79 5.05 -14.18
CA ALA A 144 9.01 3.64 -14.50
C ALA A 144 10.07 2.96 -13.61
N GLY A 145 10.90 3.73 -12.90
CA GLY A 145 11.84 3.19 -11.92
C GLY A 145 11.16 2.73 -10.61
N ASN A 146 9.97 3.25 -10.33
CA ASN A 146 9.24 2.96 -9.10
C ASN A 146 8.53 1.60 -9.21
N THR A 147 9.10 0.60 -8.54
CA THR A 147 8.56 -0.76 -8.48
C THR A 147 7.84 -1.00 -7.16
N THR A 148 6.68 -1.62 -7.23
CA THR A 148 5.81 -1.90 -6.10
C THR A 148 5.39 -3.37 -6.09
N VAL A 149 4.71 -3.79 -5.02
CA VAL A 149 4.07 -5.12 -4.95
C VAL A 149 3.06 -5.35 -6.09
N ALA A 150 2.44 -4.29 -6.63
CA ALA A 150 1.50 -4.38 -7.74
C ALA A 150 2.19 -4.70 -9.10
N ASP A 151 3.52 -4.62 -9.15
CA ASP A 151 4.30 -5.03 -10.31
C ASP A 151 4.61 -6.55 -10.29
N ASN A 152 4.40 -7.22 -9.15
CA ASN A 152 4.43 -8.68 -9.05
C ASN A 152 3.12 -9.27 -9.64
N ALA A 153 3.24 -10.07 -10.70
CA ALA A 153 2.11 -10.64 -11.42
C ALA A 153 1.27 -11.58 -10.54
N ASP A 154 1.92 -12.44 -9.77
CA ASP A 154 1.23 -13.41 -8.90
C ASP A 154 0.39 -12.68 -7.84
N TRP A 155 0.97 -11.66 -7.21
CA TRP A 155 0.25 -10.83 -6.24
C TRP A 155 -0.96 -10.14 -6.87
N LEU A 156 -0.78 -9.56 -8.05
CA LEU A 156 -1.86 -8.82 -8.71
C LEU A 156 -2.99 -9.75 -9.16
N ASP A 157 -2.67 -10.94 -9.64
CA ASP A 157 -3.64 -11.96 -10.01
C ASP A 157 -4.42 -12.47 -8.79
N PHE A 158 -3.73 -12.75 -7.67
CA PHE A 158 -4.40 -13.07 -6.41
C PHE A 158 -5.31 -11.93 -5.96
N PHE A 159 -4.82 -10.69 -5.94
CA PHE A 159 -5.60 -9.53 -5.54
C PHE A 159 -6.88 -9.38 -6.38
N ARG A 160 -6.78 -9.50 -7.72
CA ARG A 160 -7.93 -9.40 -8.62
C ARG A 160 -8.93 -10.54 -8.40
N LYS A 161 -8.44 -11.77 -8.25
CA LYS A 161 -9.28 -12.95 -8.00
C LYS A 161 -10.04 -12.85 -6.66
N TYR A 162 -9.34 -12.53 -5.57
CA TYR A 162 -9.96 -12.41 -4.24
C TYR A 162 -10.90 -11.21 -4.12
N SER A 163 -10.65 -10.15 -4.89
CA SER A 163 -11.51 -8.95 -4.87
C SER A 163 -12.67 -9.03 -5.85
N GLY A 164 -12.77 -10.08 -6.68
CA GLY A 164 -13.81 -10.23 -7.69
C GLY A 164 -13.65 -9.31 -8.92
N PHE A 165 -12.41 -8.89 -9.22
CA PHE A 165 -12.06 -8.02 -10.35
C PHE A 165 -11.45 -8.80 -11.55
N GLU A 166 -11.65 -10.12 -11.58
CA GLU A 166 -11.32 -10.98 -12.70
C GLU A 166 -12.41 -10.83 -13.77
N ARG A 167 -12.03 -10.35 -14.96
CA ARG A 167 -12.86 -10.30 -16.17
C ARG A 167 -12.03 -10.79 -17.33
#